data_AF-G4HNT0-F1
#
_entry.id   AF-G4HNT0-F1
#
_cell.length_a   1.000
_cell.length_b   1.000
_cell.length_c   1.000
_cell.angle_alpha   90.00
_cell.angle_beta   90.00
_cell.angle_gamma   90.00
#
_symmetry.space_group_name_H-M   'P 1'
#
loop_
_entity.id
_entity.type
_entity.pdbx_description
1 polymer ?
#
loop_
_entity_poly.entity_id
_entity_poly.type
_entity_poly.pdbx_seq_one_letter_code
_entity_poly.pdbx_strand_id
1 'polypeptide(L)' 'MSRWSHWHVYEYIRQRFIHTGQVPDQQELLAEFSEMDPAVIEEGVKEFNLVMSIGGGAIAK' A
#
# COMPACT_ATOMS: atom_id res chain seq x y z
N MET A 1 -12.81 18.36 -0.97
CA MET A 1 -12.41 17.29 -1.89
C MET A 1 -11.15 16.68 -1.31
N SER A 2 -11.21 15.45 -0.82
CA SER A 2 -10.04 14.82 -0.21
C SER A 2 -8.95 14.68 -1.28
N ARG A 3 -7.78 15.26 -1.02
CA ARG A 3 -6.62 15.25 -1.95
C ARG A 3 -5.96 13.87 -2.08
N TRP A 4 -6.44 12.90 -1.31
CA TRP A 4 -5.80 11.62 -1.10
C TRP A 4 -6.69 10.52 -1.68
N SER A 5 -6.10 9.68 -2.53
CA SER A 5 -6.74 8.54 -3.18
C SER A 5 -5.97 7.26 -2.85
N HIS A 6 -6.59 6.09 -3.08
CA HIS A 6 -5.92 4.77 -2.93
C HIS A 6 -4.60 4.70 -3.73
N TRP A 7 -4.51 5.43 -4.85
CA TRP A 7 -3.30 5.54 -5.66
C TRP A 7 -2.10 6.12 -4.91
N HIS A 8 -2.32 7.10 -4.03
CA HIS A 8 -1.23 7.67 -3.22
C HIS A 8 -0.67 6.64 -2.24
N VAL A 9 -1.54 5.79 -1.68
CA VAL A 9 -1.15 4.71 -0.79
C VAL A 9 -0.36 3.65 -1.56
N TYR A 10 -0.86 3.25 -2.74
CA TYR A 10 -0.14 2.33 -3.63
C TYR A 10 1.26 2.84 -4.00
N GLU A 11 1.37 4.11 -4.41
CA GLU A 11 2.64 4.71 -4.83
C GLU A 11 3.62 4.82 -3.66
N TYR A 12 3.15 5.19 -2.47
CA TYR A 12 3.96 5.20 -1.25
C TYR A 12 4.52 3.80 -0.93
N ILE A 13 3.66 2.78 -0.92
CA ILE A 13 4.08 1.40 -0.66
C ILE A 13 5.11 0.95 -1.70
N ARG A 14 4.87 1.25 -2.98
CA ARG A 14 5.79 0.91 -4.08
C ARG A 14 7.15 1.59 -3.92
N GLN A 15 7.18 2.89 -3.64
CA GLN A 15 8.44 3.62 -3.44
C GLN A 15 9.20 3.08 -2.24
N ARG A 16 8.51 2.88 -1.10
CA ARG A 16 9.11 2.30 0.10
C ARG A 16 9.71 0.92 -0.19
N PHE A 17 8.96 0.05 -0.86
CA PHE A 17 9.45 -1.26 -1.27
C PHE A 17 10.67 -1.19 -2.21
N ILE A 18 10.71 -0.26 -3.18
CA ILE A 18 11.87 -0.07 -4.06
C ILE A 18 13.11 0.38 -3.26
N HIS A 19 12.93 1.23 -2.25
CA HIS A 19 14.03 1.79 -1.48
C HIS A 19 14.52 0.88 -0.34
N THR A 20 13.63 0.14 0.31
CA THR A 20 13.95 -0.67 1.50
C THR A 20 13.88 -2.17 1.24
N GLY A 21 13.23 -2.60 0.15
CA GLY A 21 12.89 -4.00 -0.09
C GLY A 21 11.76 -4.54 0.81
N GLN A 22 11.13 -3.69 1.62
CA GLN A 22 10.13 -4.09 2.60
C GLN A 22 8.80 -3.38 2.36
N VAL A 23 7.71 -4.15 2.46
CA VAL A 23 6.35 -3.62 2.41
C VAL A 23 5.98 -3.09 3.80
N PRO A 24 5.58 -1.81 3.94
CA PRO A 24 5.09 -1.27 5.21
C PRO A 24 3.87 -2.03 5.70
N ASP A 25 3.76 -2.17 7.03
CA ASP A 25 2.60 -2.81 7.63
C ASP A 25 1.39 -1.85 7.69
N GLN A 26 0.23 -2.41 8.00
CA GLN A 26 -1.01 -1.64 8.05
C GLN A 26 -0.99 -0.56 9.15
N GLN A 27 -0.29 -0.76 10.27
CA GLN A 27 -0.22 0.24 11.33
C GLN A 27 0.62 1.43 10.90
N GLU A 28 1.74 1.18 10.23
CA GLU A 28 2.58 2.23 9.65
C GLU A 28 1.81 3.06 8.62
N LEU A 29 1.02 2.41 7.76
CA LEU A 29 0.19 3.11 6.79
C LEU A 29 -0.93 3.91 7.44
N LEU A 30 -1.61 3.39 8.47
CA LEU A 30 -2.62 4.13 9.21
C LEU A 30 -2.04 5.34 9.97
N ALA A 31 -0.79 5.25 10.42
CA ALA A 31 -0.09 6.36 11.06
C ALA A 31 0.35 7.42 10.04
N GLU A 32 0.90 7.02 8.90
CA GLU A 32 1.32 7.92 7.82
C GLU A 32 0.12 8.64 7.16
N PHE A 33 -0.95 7.88 6.95
CA PHE A 33 -2.18 8.34 6.31
C PHE A 33 -3.30 8.58 7.34
N SER A 34 -2.98 9.11 8.53
CA SER A 34 -3.95 9.25 9.63
C SER A 34 -5.13 10.18 9.31
N GLU A 35 -4.97 11.06 8.32
CA GLU A 35 -6.04 11.97 7.84
C GLU A 35 -6.90 11.34 6.73
N MET A 36 -6.55 10.15 6.23
CA MET A 36 -7.33 9.41 5.24
C MET A 36 -8.33 8.46 5.89
N ASP A 37 -9.39 8.15 5.15
CA ASP A 37 -10.30 7.08 5.53
C ASP A 37 -9.55 5.73 5.52
N PRO A 38 -9.56 4.96 6.63
CA PRO A 38 -8.95 3.63 6.70
C PRO A 38 -9.37 2.70 5.55
N ALA A 39 -10.61 2.82 5.04
CA ALA A 39 -11.08 2.01 3.93
C ALA A 39 -10.33 2.30 2.62
N VAL A 40 -9.95 3.57 2.39
CA VAL A 40 -9.18 3.97 1.19
C VAL A 40 -7.74 3.47 1.28
N ILE A 41 -7.18 3.44 2.49
CA ILE A 41 -5.85 2.87 2.76
C ILE A 41 -5.87 1.36 2.51
N GLU A 42 -6.86 0.67 3.05
CA GLU A 42 -7.01 -0.77 2.87
C GLU A 42 -7.17 -1.16 1.39
N GLU A 43 -7.91 -0.37 0.61
CA GLU A 43 -8.05 -0.59 -0.83
C GLU A 43 -6.71 -0.48 -1.56
N GLY A 44 -5.92 0.56 -1.30
CA GLY A 44 -4.60 0.72 -1.91
C GLY A 44 -3.62 -0.40 -1.54
N VAL A 45 -3.71 -0.92 -0.31
CA VAL A 45 -2.93 -2.10 0.14
C VAL A 45 -3.37 -3.37 -0.59
N LYS A 46 -4.68 -3.59 -0.73
CA LYS A 46 -5.22 -4.75 -1.47
C LYS A 46 -4.78 -4.74 -2.93
N GLU A 47 -4.86 -3.58 -3.58
CA GLU A 47 -4.38 -3.42 -4.96
C GLU A 47 -2.88 -3.72 -5.08
N PHE A 48 -2.07 -3.20 -4.17
CA PHE A 48 -0.63 -3.48 -4.15
C PHE A 48 -0.35 -4.98 -4.00
N ASN A 49 -0.98 -5.63 -3.01
CA ASN A 49 -0.82 -7.06 -2.78
C ASN A 49 -1.30 -7.90 -3.96
N LEU A 50 -2.38 -7.50 -4.63
CA LEU A 50 -2.89 -8.15 -5.83
C LEU A 50 -1.88 -8.03 -6.98
N VAL A 51 -1.33 -6.84 -7.22
CA VAL A 51 -0.29 -6.61 -8.24
C VAL A 51 0.96 -7.40 -7.93
N MET A 52 1.41 -7.45 -6.68
CA MET A 52 2.57 -8.24 -6.28
C MET A 52 2.31 -9.74 -6.43
N SER A 53 1.09 -10.21 -6.14
CA SER A 53 0.69 -11.61 -6.32
C SER A 53 0.62 -12.02 -7.80
N ILE A 54 0.13 -11.14 -8.68
CA ILE A 54 0.00 -11.38 -10.13
C ILE A 54 1.34 -11.18 -10.85
N GLY A 55 2.11 -10.15 -10.49
CA GLY A 55 3.34 -9.74 -11.16
C GLY A 55 4.62 -10.34 -10.58
N GLY A 56 4.62 -10.72 -9.31
CA GLY A 56 5.71 -11.42 -8.62
C GLY A 56 5.23 -12.81 -8.23
N GLY A 57 5.21 -13.73 -9.21
CA GLY A 57 4.60 -15.04 -9.06
C GLY A 57 4.89 -15.70 -7.71
N ALA A 58 3.82 -16.13 -7.03
CA ALA A 58 3.86 -17.12 -5.97
C ALA A 58 5.06 -17.00 -5.01
N ILE A 59 5.16 -15.91 -4.24
CA ILE A 59 5.80 -16.03 -2.93
C ILE A 59 4.81 -16.74 -1.99
N ALA A 60 4.81 -18.06 -2.17
CA ALA A 60 4.20 -19.01 -1.27
C ALA A 60 4.68 -18.78 0.16
N LYS A 61 3.73 -18.76 1.10
CA LYS A 61 3.73 -19.75 2.18
C LYS A 61 2.32 -19.95 2.73
#